data_AF-A0AAD8A7Y5-F1
#
_entry.id   AF-A0AAD8A7Y5-F1
#
_cell.length_a   1.000
_cell.length_b   1.000
_cell.length_c   1.000
_cell.angle_alpha   90.00
_cell.angle_beta   90.00
_cell.angle_gamma   90.00
#
_symmetry.space_group_name_H-M   'P 1'
#
loop_
_entity.id
_entity.type
_entity.pdbx_description
1 polymer ?
#
loop_
_entity_poly.entity_id
_entity_poly.type
_entity_poly.pdbx_seq_one_letter_code
_entity_poly.pdbx_strand_id
1 'polypeptide(L)'
;MLRSVLSLCLLTVVVIAQEEDAVSYEDYQLLRAYPSTPRQLHVLRELVHKRKYDGLVQLWSQHLLVGKRPSNGNQTELSADLLSAPQVLEDLVEQLDVSSISYDVLIHNLEEAIQSENPPTDPESEELESRGGHRLTWRRYHRYKDIDSYMEYLATTYPDICRTEVIGKSSQGRDLKLLKVSTGGDNIKPAIWIDGGLHAREWISPATVTYIMLQLVEFRDQHPELIDAVDWYIMPVANPDGYEYSHSTDRLWRKTRSGLKGSKSLGQENMLWSRSQQKLGFSLGRRSNSKF
;
A
#
# COMPACT_ATOMS: atom_id res chain seq x y z
N MET A 1 -6.49 -8.00 66.32
CA MET A 1 -6.36 -8.93 65.18
C MET A 1 -7.63 -8.84 64.35
N LEU A 2 -7.63 -8.17 63.20
CA LEU A 2 -8.61 -8.40 62.13
C LEU A 2 -7.84 -8.29 60.81
N ARG A 3 -7.77 -9.38 60.06
CA ARG A 3 -6.96 -9.51 58.84
C ARG A 3 -7.69 -8.90 57.65
N SER A 4 -6.93 -8.11 56.89
CA SER A 4 -7.26 -7.57 55.58
C SER A 4 -7.52 -8.68 54.56
N VAL A 5 -8.58 -8.56 53.75
CA VAL A 5 -8.73 -9.26 52.48
C VAL A 5 -9.08 -8.21 51.43
N LEU A 6 -8.08 -7.70 50.72
CA LEU A 6 -8.28 -6.94 49.50
C LEU A 6 -8.47 -7.96 48.36
N SER A 7 -9.71 -8.06 47.88
CA SER A 7 -10.01 -8.80 46.65
C SER A 7 -9.53 -7.98 45.45
N LEU A 8 -8.47 -8.45 44.80
CA LEU A 8 -7.94 -7.87 43.58
C LEU A 8 -8.73 -8.43 42.38
N CYS A 9 -9.80 -7.75 41.98
CA CYS A 9 -10.50 -8.09 40.73
C CYS A 9 -9.65 -7.63 39.54
N LEU A 10 -8.91 -8.57 38.92
CA LEU A 10 -8.37 -8.36 37.57
C LEU A 10 -9.55 -8.29 36.59
N LEU A 11 -9.91 -7.09 36.15
CA LEU A 11 -10.75 -6.90 34.96
C LEU A 11 -9.88 -7.16 33.72
N THR A 12 -9.98 -8.36 33.16
CA THR A 12 -9.56 -8.62 31.78
C THR A 12 -10.53 -7.90 30.85
N VAL A 13 -10.11 -6.73 30.35
CA VAL A 13 -10.79 -6.09 29.22
C VAL A 13 -10.48 -6.90 27.98
N VAL A 14 -11.39 -7.80 27.61
CA VAL A 14 -11.38 -8.44 26.30
C VAL A 14 -11.81 -7.37 25.30
N VAL A 15 -10.86 -6.79 24.59
CA VAL A 15 -11.15 -5.97 23.41
C VAL A 15 -11.56 -6.93 22.31
N ILE A 16 -12.87 -7.09 22.10
CA ILE A 16 -13.39 -7.79 20.93
C ILE A 16 -13.15 -6.86 19.75
N ALA A 17 -12.18 -7.20 18.89
CA ALA A 17 -12.05 -6.56 17.59
C ALA A 17 -13.31 -6.92 16.78
N GLN A 18 -14.09 -5.92 16.38
CA GLN A 18 -15.14 -6.14 15.38
C GLN A 18 -14.43 -6.45 14.05
N GLU A 19 -14.63 -7.64 13.50
CA GLU A 19 -14.28 -7.93 12.12
C GLU A 19 -15.16 -7.05 11.23
N GLU A 20 -14.52 -6.18 10.45
CA GLU A 20 -15.18 -5.44 9.37
C GLU A 20 -15.36 -6.40 8.20
N ASP A 21 -16.56 -6.43 7.61
CA ASP A 21 -16.83 -7.22 6.41
C ASP A 21 -15.88 -6.79 5.27
N ALA A 22 -15.43 -7.76 4.47
CA ALA A 22 -14.61 -7.49 3.30
C ALA A 22 -15.37 -6.59 2.31
N VAL A 23 -14.68 -5.57 1.78
CA VAL A 23 -15.20 -4.67 0.76
C VAL A 23 -15.24 -5.42 -0.57
N SER A 24 -16.44 -5.54 -1.14
CA SER A 24 -16.63 -6.11 -2.47
C SER A 24 -16.49 -5.04 -3.56
N TYR A 25 -15.86 -5.42 -4.65
CA TYR A 25 -15.73 -4.64 -5.89
C TYR A 25 -16.49 -5.27 -7.05
N GLU A 26 -17.54 -6.04 -6.75
CA GLU A 26 -18.36 -6.69 -7.78
C GLU A 26 -18.87 -5.64 -8.78
N ASP A 27 -18.71 -5.94 -10.07
CA ASP A 27 -19.11 -5.07 -11.19
C ASP A 27 -18.44 -3.68 -11.25
N TYR A 28 -17.42 -3.41 -10.42
CA TYR A 28 -16.60 -2.20 -10.60
C TYR A 28 -15.79 -2.32 -11.88
N GLN A 29 -15.72 -1.22 -12.63
CA GLN A 29 -14.96 -1.16 -13.89
C GLN A 29 -13.84 -0.15 -13.83
N LEU A 30 -12.69 -0.50 -14.43
CA LEU A 30 -11.57 0.41 -14.66
C LEU A 30 -11.61 0.88 -16.12
N LEU A 31 -11.83 2.17 -16.32
CA LEU A 31 -11.84 2.81 -17.63
C LEU A 31 -10.58 3.63 -17.81
N ARG A 32 -9.97 3.59 -19.00
CA ARG A 32 -8.91 4.51 -19.41
C ARG A 32 -9.46 5.53 -20.37
N ALA A 33 -9.57 6.78 -19.96
CA ALA A 33 -10.04 7.89 -20.77
C ALA A 33 -8.86 8.65 -21.43
N TYR A 34 -9.04 9.12 -22.66
CA TYR A 34 -8.01 9.78 -23.47
C TYR A 34 -8.38 11.24 -23.83
N PRO A 35 -8.27 12.19 -22.88
CA PRO A 35 -8.50 13.60 -23.18
C PRO A 35 -7.45 14.13 -24.20
N SER A 36 -7.92 14.48 -25.40
CA SER A 36 -7.08 14.98 -26.49
C SER A 36 -6.95 16.52 -26.50
N THR A 37 -7.74 17.22 -25.70
CA THR A 37 -7.74 18.70 -25.62
C THR A 37 -7.66 19.21 -24.18
N PRO A 38 -7.15 20.45 -23.95
CA PRO A 38 -7.17 21.07 -22.63
C PRO A 38 -8.59 21.19 -22.04
N ARG A 39 -9.60 21.39 -22.89
CA ARG A 39 -11.01 21.43 -22.48
C ARG A 39 -11.47 20.07 -21.95
N GLN A 40 -11.17 18.98 -22.67
CA GLN A 40 -11.50 17.62 -22.23
C GLN A 40 -10.80 17.25 -20.93
N LEU A 41 -9.52 17.61 -20.80
CA LEU A 41 -8.77 17.39 -19.55
C LEU A 41 -9.41 18.16 -18.39
N HIS A 42 -9.86 19.39 -18.61
CA HIS A 42 -10.57 20.16 -17.60
C HIS A 42 -11.92 19.51 -17.23
N VAL A 43 -12.72 19.11 -18.23
CA VAL A 43 -13.99 18.41 -18.00
C VAL A 43 -13.78 17.14 -17.18
N LEU A 44 -12.80 16.33 -17.52
CA LEU A 44 -12.48 15.10 -16.80
C LEU A 44 -12.09 15.36 -15.33
N ARG A 45 -11.30 16.42 -15.08
CA ARG A 45 -10.95 16.83 -13.71
C ARG A 45 -12.19 17.25 -12.93
N GLU A 46 -13.05 18.10 -13.50
CA GLU A 46 -14.29 18.52 -12.84
C GLU A 46 -15.24 17.35 -12.61
N LEU A 47 -15.30 16.42 -13.56
CA LEU A 47 -16.17 15.27 -13.52
C LEU A 47 -15.92 14.44 -12.27
N VAL A 48 -14.67 14.05 -12.00
CA VAL A 48 -14.32 13.23 -10.82
C VAL A 48 -14.61 13.95 -9.49
N HIS A 49 -14.67 15.28 -9.47
CA HIS A 49 -14.98 16.06 -8.27
C HIS A 49 -16.47 16.36 -8.08
N LYS A 50 -17.35 15.90 -9.00
CA LYS A 50 -18.80 16.08 -8.81
C LYS A 50 -19.26 15.27 -7.60
N ARG A 51 -20.09 15.89 -6.75
CA ARG A 51 -20.64 15.28 -5.53
C ARG A 51 -21.31 13.93 -5.76
N LYS A 52 -21.94 13.73 -6.93
CA LYS A 52 -22.60 12.46 -7.28
C LYS A 52 -21.62 11.28 -7.45
N TYR A 53 -20.34 11.55 -7.65
CA TYR A 53 -19.30 10.52 -7.78
C TYR A 53 -18.37 10.44 -6.55
N ASP A 54 -18.65 11.20 -5.50
CA ASP A 54 -17.81 11.20 -4.29
C ASP A 54 -17.78 9.79 -3.67
N GLY A 55 -16.57 9.21 -3.60
CA GLY A 55 -16.35 7.84 -3.18
C GLY A 55 -16.74 6.75 -4.19
N LEU A 56 -17.39 7.11 -5.31
CA LEU A 56 -17.90 6.18 -6.32
C LEU A 56 -17.06 6.15 -7.61
N VAL A 57 -16.35 7.23 -7.91
CA VAL A 57 -15.36 7.27 -8.99
C VAL A 57 -14.00 7.65 -8.42
N GLN A 58 -12.98 6.83 -8.64
CA GLN A 58 -11.61 7.08 -8.17
C GLN A 58 -10.66 7.28 -9.34
N LEU A 59 -9.89 8.36 -9.31
CA LEU A 59 -8.80 8.59 -10.27
C LEU A 59 -7.52 7.89 -9.80
N TRP A 60 -7.07 6.90 -10.57
CA TRP A 60 -5.83 6.18 -10.28
C TRP A 60 -4.60 6.88 -10.89
N SER A 61 -4.77 7.60 -12.01
CA SER A 61 -3.72 8.38 -12.68
C SER A 61 -3.52 9.77 -12.06
N GLN A 62 -3.11 9.84 -10.79
CA GLN A 62 -2.99 11.11 -10.03
C GLN A 62 -2.00 12.12 -10.65
N HIS A 63 -1.04 11.67 -11.46
CA HIS A 63 -0.08 12.54 -12.15
C HIS A 63 -0.76 13.57 -13.06
N LEU A 64 -1.98 13.28 -13.54
CA LEU A 64 -2.79 14.21 -14.33
C LEU A 64 -3.37 15.38 -13.51
N LEU A 65 -3.39 15.30 -12.18
CA LEU A 65 -3.84 16.38 -11.30
C LEU A 65 -2.73 17.41 -11.02
N VAL A 66 -1.46 17.04 -11.19
CA VAL A 66 -0.30 17.86 -10.79
C VAL A 66 0.12 18.89 -11.85
N GLY A 67 -0.55 18.94 -13.01
CA GLY A 67 -0.40 20.03 -13.98
C GLY A 67 0.99 20.20 -14.60
N LYS A 68 1.92 19.25 -14.41
CA LYS A 68 3.22 19.29 -15.07
C LYS A 68 3.05 18.95 -16.55
N ARG A 69 3.20 19.94 -17.41
CA ARG A 69 3.39 19.74 -18.86
C ARG A 69 4.60 18.82 -19.06
N PRO A 70 4.53 17.81 -19.94
CA PRO A 70 5.71 17.10 -20.40
C PRO A 70 6.72 18.12 -20.96
N SER A 71 7.98 18.05 -20.52
CA SER A 71 9.05 18.96 -20.95
C SER A 71 9.45 18.75 -22.41
N ASN A 72 9.06 17.63 -23.00
CA ASN A 72 9.35 17.26 -24.37
C ASN A 72 8.03 17.40 -25.12
N GLY A 73 7.93 18.32 -26.09
CA GLY A 73 6.70 18.72 -26.80
C GLY A 73 5.93 17.63 -27.56
N ASN A 74 6.20 16.35 -27.30
CA ASN A 74 5.33 15.26 -27.69
C ASN A 74 4.19 15.17 -26.66
N GLN A 75 2.99 15.56 -27.09
CA GLN A 75 1.73 15.23 -26.43
C GLN A 75 1.46 13.71 -26.56
N THR A 76 2.39 12.86 -26.12
CA THR A 76 2.12 11.42 -25.99
C THR A 76 0.95 11.27 -25.03
N GLU A 77 -0.20 10.96 -25.61
CA GLU A 77 -1.50 10.54 -25.05
C GLU A 77 -1.60 10.66 -23.53
N LEU A 78 -2.11 11.79 -23.05
CA LEU A 78 -2.55 11.90 -21.67
C LEU A 78 -3.74 10.96 -21.50
N SER A 79 -3.57 9.92 -20.67
CA SER A 79 -4.62 8.96 -20.35
C SER A 79 -4.92 8.95 -18.85
N ALA A 80 -6.19 8.86 -18.49
CA ALA A 80 -6.65 8.84 -17.11
C ALA A 80 -7.38 7.54 -16.78
N ASP A 81 -6.94 6.86 -15.73
CA ASP A 81 -7.56 5.64 -15.26
C ASP A 81 -8.61 5.98 -14.19
N LEU A 82 -9.86 5.66 -14.48
CA LEU A 82 -11.06 5.92 -13.69
C LEU A 82 -11.65 4.59 -13.22
N LEU A 83 -11.58 4.32 -11.93
CA LEU A 83 -12.34 3.24 -11.34
C LEU A 83 -13.76 3.73 -11.05
N SER A 84 -14.77 3.05 -11.56
CA SER A 84 -16.19 3.40 -11.37
C SER A 84 -16.95 2.29 -10.66
N ALA A 85 -17.75 2.68 -9.68
CA ALA A 85 -18.77 1.82 -9.09
C ALA A 85 -19.92 1.57 -10.11
N PRO A 86 -20.57 0.40 -10.07
CA PRO A 86 -21.58 0.02 -11.06
C PRO A 86 -22.78 0.98 -11.10
N GLN A 87 -23.21 1.51 -9.95
CA GLN A 87 -24.36 2.41 -9.83
C GLN A 87 -24.20 3.77 -10.54
N VAL A 88 -22.96 4.16 -10.90
CA VAL A 88 -22.69 5.43 -11.61
C VAL A 88 -22.00 5.22 -12.95
N LEU A 89 -21.76 3.98 -13.36
CA LEU A 89 -21.02 3.65 -14.57
C LEU A 89 -21.70 4.18 -15.84
N GLU A 90 -23.01 3.95 -15.97
CA GLU A 90 -23.79 4.40 -17.14
C GLU A 90 -23.73 5.92 -17.31
N ASP A 91 -23.96 6.65 -16.22
CA ASP A 91 -23.88 8.10 -16.20
C ASP A 91 -22.45 8.61 -16.40
N LEU A 92 -21.42 7.92 -15.89
CA LEU A 92 -20.01 8.26 -16.16
C LEU A 92 -19.70 8.16 -17.66
N VAL A 93 -20.10 7.05 -18.29
CA VAL A 93 -19.90 6.80 -19.73
C VAL A 93 -20.61 7.85 -20.57
N GLU A 94 -21.89 8.14 -20.28
CA GLU A 94 -22.63 9.18 -21.00
C GLU A 94 -21.92 10.55 -20.95
N GLN A 95 -21.35 10.90 -19.79
CA GLN A 95 -20.61 12.16 -19.66
C GLN A 95 -19.30 12.17 -20.46
N LEU A 96 -18.60 11.03 -20.58
CA LEU A 96 -17.43 10.91 -21.44
C LEU A 96 -17.82 11.07 -22.92
N ASP A 97 -18.90 10.43 -23.34
CA ASP A 97 -19.42 10.47 -24.71
C ASP A 97 -19.87 11.89 -25.11
N VAL A 98 -20.67 12.56 -24.28
CA VAL A 98 -21.12 13.95 -24.50
C VAL A 98 -19.93 14.92 -24.59
N SER A 99 -18.83 14.59 -23.89
CA SER A 99 -17.59 15.38 -23.91
C SER A 99 -16.63 14.99 -25.03
N SER A 100 -17.01 14.01 -25.86
CA SER A 100 -16.21 13.42 -26.93
C SER A 100 -14.85 12.92 -26.43
N ILE A 101 -14.79 12.39 -25.20
CA ILE A 101 -13.60 11.79 -24.61
C ILE A 101 -13.64 10.30 -24.90
N SER A 102 -12.76 9.82 -25.76
CA SER A 102 -12.63 8.38 -26.01
C SER A 102 -12.13 7.66 -24.76
N TYR A 103 -12.54 6.41 -24.58
CA TYR A 103 -12.10 5.58 -23.47
C TYR A 103 -12.08 4.10 -23.86
N ASP A 104 -11.25 3.33 -23.14
CA ASP A 104 -11.26 1.87 -23.16
C ASP A 104 -11.69 1.35 -21.79
N VAL A 105 -12.39 0.22 -21.74
CA VAL A 105 -12.59 -0.53 -20.49
C VAL A 105 -11.40 -1.48 -20.33
N LEU A 106 -10.57 -1.26 -19.31
CA LEU A 106 -9.39 -2.07 -19.02
C LEU A 106 -9.72 -3.28 -18.14
N ILE A 107 -10.65 -3.10 -17.19
CA ILE A 107 -11.11 -4.16 -16.28
C ILE A 107 -12.63 -4.09 -16.24
N HIS A 108 -13.30 -5.18 -16.61
CA HIS A 108 -14.76 -5.28 -16.66
C HIS A 108 -15.40 -5.68 -15.32
N ASN A 109 -14.65 -6.40 -14.49
CA ASN A 109 -15.04 -6.74 -13.12
C ASN A 109 -13.78 -6.73 -12.25
N LEU A 110 -13.68 -5.75 -11.37
CA LEU A 110 -12.52 -5.61 -10.50
C LEU A 110 -12.45 -6.71 -9.43
N GLU A 111 -13.59 -7.20 -8.94
CA GLU A 111 -13.63 -8.30 -7.97
C GLU A 111 -12.99 -9.57 -8.56
N GLU A 112 -13.32 -9.92 -9.80
CA GLU A 112 -12.70 -11.06 -10.50
C GLU A 112 -11.18 -10.86 -10.68
N ALA A 113 -10.76 -9.65 -11.03
CA ALA A 113 -9.33 -9.32 -11.15
C ALA A 113 -8.59 -9.42 -9.80
N ILE A 114 -9.24 -9.07 -8.69
CA ILE A 114 -8.69 -9.20 -7.34
C ILE A 114 -8.61 -10.67 -6.93
N GLN A 115 -9.66 -11.45 -7.16
CA GLN A 115 -9.72 -12.87 -6.80
C GLN A 115 -8.71 -13.72 -7.58
N SER A 116 -8.38 -13.31 -8.81
CA SER A 116 -7.39 -13.98 -9.66
C SER A 116 -5.96 -13.43 -9.51
N GLU A 117 -5.74 -12.39 -8.69
CA GLU A 117 -4.43 -11.73 -8.53
C GLU A 117 -3.38 -12.67 -7.92
N ASN A 118 -3.77 -13.49 -6.96
CA ASN A 118 -2.91 -14.50 -6.37
C ASN A 118 -3.33 -15.90 -6.86
N PRO A 119 -2.38 -16.75 -7.29
CA PRO A 119 -2.71 -18.14 -7.54
C PRO A 119 -3.18 -18.81 -6.24
N PRO A 120 -4.04 -19.85 -6.33
CA PRO A 120 -4.40 -20.66 -5.18
C PRO A 120 -3.15 -21.13 -4.45
N THR A 121 -3.17 -21.08 -3.12
CA THR A 121 -2.04 -21.58 -2.34
C THR A 121 -1.88 -23.07 -2.59
N ASP A 122 -0.71 -23.49 -3.04
CA ASP A 122 -0.38 -24.90 -3.13
C ASP A 122 0.04 -25.45 -1.75
N PRO A 123 -0.10 -26.76 -1.49
CA PRO A 123 0.20 -27.33 -0.18
C PRO A 123 1.64 -27.11 0.31
N GLU A 124 2.61 -26.99 -0.60
CA GLU A 124 4.01 -26.72 -0.25
C GLU A 124 4.15 -25.29 0.28
N SER A 125 3.51 -24.32 -0.37
CA SER A 125 3.45 -22.94 0.12
C SER A 125 2.79 -22.83 1.50
N GLU A 126 1.68 -23.53 1.74
CA GLU A 126 1.04 -23.56 3.07
C GLU A 126 1.94 -24.16 4.15
N GLU A 127 2.62 -25.26 3.82
CA GLU A 127 3.57 -25.90 4.73
C GLU A 127 4.71 -24.93 5.07
N LEU A 128 5.29 -24.25 4.07
CA LEU A 128 6.37 -23.28 4.27
C LEU A 128 5.93 -22.13 5.19
N GLU A 129 4.79 -21.49 4.90
CA GLU A 129 4.25 -20.39 5.69
C GLU A 129 4.01 -20.79 7.17
N SER A 130 3.71 -22.08 7.42
CA SER A 130 3.50 -22.61 8.77
C SER A 130 4.79 -22.75 9.61
N ARG A 131 5.96 -22.85 8.98
CA ARG A 131 7.24 -23.17 9.65
C ARG A 131 7.85 -21.99 10.41
N GLY A 132 7.31 -20.77 10.25
CA GLY A 132 7.81 -19.58 10.95
C GLY A 132 9.17 -19.12 10.45
N GLY A 133 9.28 -18.90 9.13
CA GLY A 133 10.46 -18.39 8.44
C GLY A 133 10.96 -19.35 7.38
N HIS A 134 10.94 -18.92 6.12
CA HIS A 134 11.36 -19.72 4.98
C HIS A 134 11.78 -18.82 3.81
N ARG A 135 12.41 -19.42 2.79
CA ARG A 135 12.65 -18.75 1.51
C ARG A 135 11.31 -18.42 0.85
N LEU A 136 11.15 -17.19 0.37
CA LEU A 136 9.98 -16.83 -0.42
C LEU A 136 10.07 -17.43 -1.83
N THR A 137 8.92 -17.59 -2.50
CA THR A 137 8.86 -18.20 -3.84
C THR A 137 8.51 -17.19 -4.94
N TRP A 138 8.15 -15.94 -4.58
CA TRP A 138 7.74 -14.85 -5.49
C TRP A 138 6.71 -15.24 -6.56
N ARG A 139 5.95 -16.31 -6.31
CA ARG A 139 4.84 -16.77 -7.15
C ARG A 139 3.51 -16.14 -6.75
N ARG A 140 3.47 -15.47 -5.59
CA ARG A 140 2.30 -14.81 -5.02
C ARG A 140 2.72 -13.61 -4.17
N TYR A 141 1.76 -12.76 -3.83
CA TYR A 141 1.95 -11.71 -2.83
C TYR A 141 1.81 -12.28 -1.43
N HIS A 142 2.85 -12.06 -0.62
CA HIS A 142 2.95 -12.57 0.74
C HIS A 142 2.36 -11.58 1.76
N ARG A 143 1.74 -12.11 2.82
CA ARG A 143 1.23 -11.30 3.94
C ARG A 143 2.37 -10.75 4.79
N TYR A 144 2.10 -9.73 5.62
CA TYR A 144 3.10 -9.08 6.48
C TYR A 144 3.85 -10.09 7.34
N LYS A 145 3.12 -11.02 7.98
CA LYS A 145 3.73 -12.02 8.88
C LYS A 145 4.74 -12.91 8.16
N ASP A 146 4.46 -13.27 6.91
CA ASP A 146 5.34 -14.13 6.12
C ASP A 146 6.60 -13.36 5.69
N ILE A 147 6.43 -12.12 5.22
CA ILE A 147 7.57 -11.21 4.93
C ILE A 147 8.43 -10.97 6.19
N ASP A 148 7.81 -10.76 7.35
CA ASP A 148 8.51 -10.61 8.63
C ASP A 148 9.32 -11.87 8.98
N SER A 149 8.72 -13.04 8.79
CA SER A 149 9.37 -14.33 9.05
C SER A 149 10.50 -14.61 8.05
N TYR A 150 10.39 -14.15 6.80
CA TYR A 150 11.47 -14.23 5.82
C TYR A 150 12.68 -13.39 6.24
N MET A 151 12.48 -12.18 6.78
CA MET A 151 13.59 -11.38 7.31
C MET A 151 14.30 -12.08 8.46
N GLU A 152 13.56 -12.73 9.36
CA GLU A 152 14.17 -13.52 10.45
C GLU A 152 14.88 -14.77 9.93
N TYR A 153 14.33 -15.42 8.90
CA TYR A 153 14.97 -16.54 8.21
C TYR A 153 16.33 -16.12 7.62
N LEU A 154 16.40 -14.97 6.94
CA LEU A 154 17.65 -14.44 6.38
C LEU A 154 18.67 -14.11 7.48
N ALA A 155 18.24 -13.43 8.55
CA ALA A 155 19.12 -13.08 9.66
C ALA A 155 19.66 -14.31 10.41
N THR A 156 18.86 -15.37 10.53
CA THR A 156 19.27 -16.63 11.17
C THR A 156 20.18 -17.45 10.27
N THR A 157 19.91 -17.48 8.96
CA THR A 157 20.66 -18.29 7.99
C THR A 157 21.98 -17.64 7.59
N TYR A 158 22.04 -16.31 7.54
CA TYR A 158 23.21 -15.53 7.12
C TYR A 158 23.65 -14.50 8.19
N PRO A 159 23.94 -14.94 9.43
CA PRO A 159 24.15 -14.04 10.58
C PRO A 159 25.41 -13.16 10.46
N ASP A 160 26.35 -13.54 9.60
CA ASP A 160 27.58 -12.79 9.34
C ASP A 160 27.31 -11.49 8.58
N ILE A 161 26.22 -11.45 7.79
CA ILE A 161 25.89 -10.31 6.93
C ILE A 161 24.50 -9.71 7.18
N CYS A 162 23.59 -10.44 7.84
CA CYS A 162 22.20 -10.03 8.03
C CYS A 162 21.85 -9.82 9.50
N ARG A 163 21.15 -8.73 9.80
CA ARG A 163 20.52 -8.48 11.10
C ARG A 163 19.16 -7.82 10.90
N THR A 164 18.19 -8.18 11.73
CA THR A 164 16.90 -7.49 11.80
C THR A 164 16.97 -6.35 12.81
N GLU A 165 16.36 -5.21 12.50
CA GLU A 165 16.23 -4.07 13.41
C GLU A 165 14.79 -3.56 13.42
N VAL A 166 14.27 -3.26 14.61
CA VAL A 166 12.96 -2.62 14.78
C VAL A 166 13.17 -1.14 15.08
N ILE A 167 12.70 -0.28 14.19
CA ILE A 167 12.88 1.18 14.29
C ILE A 167 11.65 1.90 14.86
N GLY A 168 10.57 1.17 15.12
CA GLY A 168 9.35 1.71 15.68
C GLY A 168 8.19 0.73 15.63
N LYS A 169 7.02 1.24 15.96
CA LYS A 169 5.75 0.50 15.92
C LYS A 169 4.73 1.27 15.09
N SER A 170 3.87 0.53 14.40
CA SER A 170 2.73 1.07 13.67
C SER A 170 1.64 1.56 14.62
N SER A 171 0.58 2.17 14.07
CA SER A 171 -0.56 2.65 14.86
C SER A 171 -1.33 1.54 15.59
N GLN A 172 -1.27 0.31 15.09
CA GLN A 172 -1.87 -0.87 15.71
C GLN A 172 -0.82 -1.78 16.38
N GLY A 173 0.42 -1.31 16.54
CA GLY A 173 1.44 -1.99 17.34
C GLY A 173 2.27 -3.05 16.60
N ARG A 174 2.17 -3.15 15.27
CA ARG A 174 3.06 -4.00 14.45
C ARG A 174 4.46 -3.38 14.36
N ASP A 175 5.47 -4.23 14.21
CA ASP A 175 6.84 -3.75 14.07
C ASP A 175 7.07 -3.00 12.76
N LEU A 176 7.80 -1.89 12.84
CA LEU A 176 8.46 -1.31 11.68
C LEU A 176 9.86 -1.92 11.64
N LYS A 177 9.92 -3.11 11.02
CA LYS A 177 11.12 -3.95 10.97
C LYS A 177 11.84 -3.79 9.63
N LEU A 178 13.16 -3.69 9.68
CA LEU A 178 14.04 -3.69 8.51
C LEU A 178 15.08 -4.81 8.60
N LEU A 179 15.59 -5.21 7.45
CA LEU A 179 16.79 -6.04 7.31
C LEU A 179 17.98 -5.13 7.02
N LYS A 180 19.00 -5.20 7.89
CA LYS A 180 20.32 -4.66 7.61
C LYS A 180 21.18 -5.73 6.94
N VAL A 181 21.76 -5.42 5.77
CA VAL A 181 22.73 -6.26 5.06
C VAL A 181 24.08 -5.54 5.02
N SER A 182 25.10 -6.12 5.65
CA SER A 182 26.41 -5.49 5.82
C SER A 182 27.50 -6.53 6.08
N THR A 183 28.63 -6.45 5.38
CA THR A 183 29.85 -7.21 5.69
C THR A 183 30.66 -6.63 6.86
N GLY A 184 30.21 -5.54 7.49
CA GLY A 184 30.95 -4.86 8.56
C GLY A 184 32.25 -4.21 8.07
N GLY A 185 33.27 -4.21 8.92
CA GLY A 185 34.60 -3.65 8.67
C GLY A 185 34.94 -2.42 9.53
N ASP A 186 36.23 -2.07 9.57
CA ASP A 186 36.75 -0.97 10.39
C ASP A 186 36.43 0.42 9.82
N ASN A 187 36.04 0.49 8.54
CA ASN A 187 35.69 1.73 7.85
C ASN A 187 34.17 1.91 7.80
N ILE A 188 33.70 3.15 8.01
CA ILE A 188 32.30 3.51 7.82
C ILE A 188 31.96 3.42 6.33
N LYS A 189 31.15 2.44 5.95
CA LYS A 189 30.60 2.31 4.60
C LYS A 189 29.46 3.31 4.38
N PRO A 190 29.26 3.83 3.16
CA PRO A 190 28.03 4.53 2.82
C PRO A 190 26.81 3.59 3.00
N ALA A 191 25.66 4.17 3.29
CA ALA A 191 24.42 3.43 3.48
C ALA A 191 23.40 3.73 2.38
N ILE A 192 22.68 2.69 1.93
CA ILE A 192 21.51 2.81 1.06
C ILE A 192 20.27 2.36 1.82
N TRP A 193 19.23 3.19 1.77
CA TRP A 193 17.91 2.90 2.31
C TRP A 193 16.93 2.52 1.19
N ILE A 194 16.22 1.40 1.35
CA ILE A 194 15.14 0.98 0.46
C ILE A 194 13.92 0.67 1.32
N ASP A 195 12.78 1.29 1.01
CA ASP A 195 11.50 0.90 1.58
C ASP A 195 10.46 0.55 0.52
N GLY A 196 9.48 -0.25 0.93
CA GLY A 196 8.35 -0.64 0.13
C GLY A 196 7.04 -0.60 0.93
N GLY A 197 5.91 -0.67 0.21
CA GLY A 197 4.61 -0.80 0.84
C GLY A 197 4.18 0.40 1.70
N LEU A 198 4.66 1.61 1.39
CA LEU A 198 4.19 2.82 2.06
C LEU A 198 2.69 3.04 1.80
N HIS A 199 2.25 2.79 0.58
CA HIS A 199 0.83 2.67 0.24
C HIS A 199 0.42 1.20 0.24
N ALA A 200 -0.59 0.89 1.04
CA ALA A 200 -0.95 -0.47 1.36
C ALA A 200 -1.31 -1.34 0.13
N ARG A 201 -2.15 -0.84 -0.78
CA ARG A 201 -2.57 -1.55 -2.00
C ARG A 201 -1.49 -1.83 -3.04
N GLU A 202 -0.30 -1.23 -2.94
CA GLU A 202 0.77 -1.31 -3.94
C GLU A 202 1.63 -2.59 -3.73
N TRP A 203 1.00 -3.77 -3.77
CA TRP A 203 1.62 -5.06 -3.38
C TRP A 203 2.88 -5.45 -4.15
N ILE A 204 3.03 -4.97 -5.38
CA ILE A 204 4.26 -5.15 -6.16
C ILE A 204 5.49 -4.52 -5.50
N SER A 205 5.31 -3.48 -4.70
CA SER A 205 6.40 -2.80 -4.00
C SER A 205 7.04 -3.70 -2.93
N PRO A 206 6.31 -4.22 -1.91
CA PRO A 206 6.88 -5.20 -0.98
C PRO A 206 7.47 -6.43 -1.66
N ALA A 207 6.81 -6.98 -2.68
CA ALA A 207 7.33 -8.14 -3.43
C ALA A 207 8.67 -7.85 -4.12
N THR A 208 8.81 -6.66 -4.72
CA THR A 208 10.07 -6.24 -5.35
C THR A 208 11.16 -6.00 -4.31
N VAL A 209 10.82 -5.38 -3.17
CA VAL A 209 11.79 -5.10 -2.12
C VAL A 209 12.32 -6.38 -1.47
N THR A 210 11.47 -7.39 -1.25
CA THR A 210 11.94 -8.70 -0.79
C THR A 210 12.76 -9.43 -1.86
N TYR A 211 12.46 -9.25 -3.15
CA TYR A 211 13.29 -9.80 -4.23
C TYR A 211 14.69 -9.16 -4.24
N ILE A 212 14.81 -7.87 -3.93
CA ILE A 212 16.12 -7.22 -3.75
C ILE A 212 16.89 -7.87 -2.58
N MET A 213 16.22 -8.19 -1.46
CA MET A 213 16.86 -8.92 -0.36
C MET A 213 17.39 -10.29 -0.80
N LEU A 214 16.62 -11.03 -1.61
CA LEU A 214 17.05 -12.30 -2.18
C LEU A 214 18.35 -12.13 -2.97
N GLN A 215 18.42 -11.13 -3.84
CA GLN A 215 19.61 -10.87 -4.66
C GLN A 215 20.82 -10.49 -3.81
N LEU A 216 20.64 -9.63 -2.80
CA LEU A 216 21.72 -9.16 -1.93
C LEU A 216 22.24 -10.21 -0.94
N VAL A 217 21.41 -11.18 -0.56
CA VAL A 217 21.73 -12.14 0.50
C VAL A 217 21.96 -13.54 -0.04
N GLU A 218 20.96 -14.13 -0.69
CA GLU A 218 21.02 -15.53 -1.14
C GLU A 218 21.80 -15.68 -2.45
N PHE A 219 21.75 -14.68 -3.33
CA PHE A 219 22.53 -14.62 -4.58
C PHE A 219 23.73 -13.68 -4.50
N ARG A 220 24.17 -13.33 -3.28
CA ARG A 220 25.29 -12.40 -3.07
C ARG A 220 26.56 -12.78 -3.86
N ASP A 221 26.81 -14.08 -4.05
CA ASP A 221 28.01 -14.57 -4.71
C ASP A 221 28.04 -14.21 -6.22
N GLN A 222 26.90 -13.83 -6.79
CA GLN A 222 26.80 -13.31 -8.17
C GLN A 222 27.24 -11.84 -8.25
N HIS A 223 27.12 -11.09 -7.16
CA HIS A 223 27.37 -9.64 -7.07
C HIS A 223 27.98 -9.23 -5.71
N PRO A 224 29.13 -9.80 -5.30
CA PRO A 224 29.70 -9.55 -3.98
C PRO A 224 30.06 -8.07 -3.77
N GLU A 225 30.37 -7.35 -4.85
CA GLU A 225 30.69 -5.93 -4.84
C GLU A 225 29.59 -5.04 -4.23
N LEU A 226 28.32 -5.48 -4.28
CA LEU A 226 27.20 -4.70 -3.78
C LEU A 226 27.20 -4.57 -2.26
N ILE A 227 27.59 -5.64 -1.54
CA ILE A 227 27.57 -5.66 -0.06
C ILE A 227 28.92 -5.29 0.56
N ASP A 228 30.01 -5.45 -0.21
CA ASP A 228 31.35 -5.02 0.21
C ASP A 228 31.51 -3.51 0.21
N ALA A 229 30.85 -2.80 -0.73
CA ALA A 229 30.98 -1.36 -0.87
C ALA A 229 29.98 -0.55 -0.02
N VAL A 230 28.83 -1.14 0.36
CA VAL A 230 27.68 -0.40 0.92
C VAL A 230 26.99 -1.20 2.04
N ASP A 231 26.44 -0.49 3.03
CA ASP A 231 25.47 -1.04 3.98
C ASP A 231 24.03 -0.82 3.50
N TRP A 232 23.24 -1.90 3.42
CA TRP A 232 21.85 -1.84 2.96
C TRP A 232 20.89 -1.89 4.15
N TYR A 233 19.93 -0.97 4.17
CA TYR A 233 18.84 -0.94 5.13
C TYR A 233 17.52 -1.06 4.37
N ILE A 234 16.83 -2.19 4.55
CA ILE A 234 15.72 -2.56 3.67
C ILE A 234 14.46 -2.81 4.50
N MET A 235 13.43 -1.98 4.33
CA MET A 235 12.13 -2.07 5.01
C MET A 235 11.02 -2.43 4.00
N PRO A 236 10.67 -3.71 3.84
CA PRO A 236 9.77 -4.16 2.77
C PRO A 236 8.32 -3.69 2.96
N VAL A 237 7.91 -3.44 4.20
CA VAL A 237 6.54 -3.02 4.54
C VAL A 237 6.56 -1.82 5.49
N ALA A 238 6.56 -0.61 4.93
CA ALA A 238 6.56 0.64 5.67
C ALA A 238 5.20 0.97 6.33
N ASN A 239 4.10 0.43 5.82
CA ASN A 239 2.75 0.59 6.36
C ASN A 239 2.13 -0.78 6.68
N PRO A 240 2.59 -1.47 7.74
CA PRO A 240 2.18 -2.85 8.01
C PRO A 240 0.69 -2.97 8.38
N ASP A 241 0.11 -1.96 9.02
CA ASP A 241 -1.31 -1.97 9.35
C ASP A 241 -2.20 -1.83 8.11
N GLY A 242 -1.86 -0.89 7.23
CA GLY A 242 -2.58 -0.71 5.98
C GLY A 242 -2.39 -1.92 5.06
N TYR A 243 -1.16 -2.44 4.96
CA TYR A 243 -0.86 -3.61 4.13
C TYR A 243 -1.71 -4.81 4.54
N GLU A 244 -1.74 -5.15 5.83
CA GLU A 244 -2.60 -6.22 6.33
C GLU A 244 -4.09 -5.97 6.07
N TYR A 245 -4.55 -4.73 6.27
CA TYR A 245 -5.94 -4.37 5.98
C TYR A 245 -6.27 -4.52 4.48
N SER A 246 -5.31 -4.28 3.59
CA SER A 246 -5.50 -4.52 2.16
C SER A 246 -5.57 -6.00 1.78
N HIS A 247 -4.96 -6.88 2.56
CA HIS A 247 -5.06 -8.32 2.38
C HIS A 247 -6.36 -8.91 2.95
N SER A 248 -6.88 -8.35 4.05
CA SER A 248 -8.00 -8.94 4.78
C SER A 248 -9.36 -8.30 4.54
N THR A 249 -9.43 -7.01 4.19
CA THR A 249 -10.67 -6.24 4.27
C THR A 249 -10.92 -5.37 3.05
N ASP A 250 -10.00 -4.48 2.67
CA ASP A 250 -10.19 -3.58 1.53
C ASP A 250 -8.94 -3.58 0.65
N ARG A 251 -9.00 -4.34 -0.45
CA ARG A 251 -7.87 -4.49 -1.38
C ARG A 251 -7.32 -3.17 -1.92
N LEU A 252 -8.16 -2.15 -2.08
CA LEU A 252 -7.75 -0.85 -2.59
C LEU A 252 -7.36 0.14 -1.49
N TRP A 253 -7.31 -0.30 -0.23
CA TRP A 253 -6.88 0.54 0.88
C TRP A 253 -5.45 1.06 0.65
N ARG A 254 -5.28 2.38 0.73
CA ARG A 254 -4.00 3.05 0.49
C ARG A 254 -3.31 3.53 1.77
N LYS A 255 -4.10 3.95 2.75
CA LYS A 255 -3.68 4.79 3.89
C LYS A 255 -3.10 3.98 5.05
N THR A 256 -2.62 4.67 6.08
CA THR A 256 -2.38 4.06 7.40
C THR A 256 -3.68 3.63 8.07
N ARG A 257 -3.63 2.97 9.23
CA ARG A 257 -4.81 2.64 10.06
C ARG A 257 -4.89 3.47 11.34
N SER A 258 -4.24 4.63 11.38
CA SER A 258 -4.34 5.54 12.52
C SER A 258 -5.77 6.07 12.67
N GLY A 259 -6.34 5.92 13.87
CA GLY A 259 -7.60 6.55 14.22
C GLY A 259 -7.36 7.97 14.73
N LEU A 260 -7.97 8.99 14.11
CA LEU A 260 -8.08 10.29 14.76
C LEU A 260 -9.12 10.15 15.89
N LYS A 261 -8.71 10.33 17.15
CA LYS A 261 -9.66 10.39 18.28
C LYS A 261 -10.79 11.38 17.95
N GLY A 262 -12.00 10.86 17.73
CA GLY A 262 -13.21 11.66 17.45
C GLY A 262 -13.56 11.89 15.97
N SER A 263 -12.89 11.29 15.00
CA SER A 263 -13.31 11.31 13.58
C SER A 263 -13.83 9.95 13.12
N LYS A 264 -14.90 9.95 12.31
CA LYS A 264 -15.40 8.75 11.59
C LYS A 264 -14.48 8.31 10.43
N SER A 265 -13.40 9.06 10.14
CA SER A 265 -12.44 8.71 9.08
C SER A 265 -11.22 7.97 9.64
N LEU A 266 -11.05 6.70 9.26
CA LEU A 266 -9.87 5.91 9.58
C LEU A 266 -8.73 6.18 8.58
N GLY A 267 -7.49 6.25 9.09
CA GLY A 267 -6.27 6.35 8.31
C GLY A 267 -5.93 7.74 7.80
N GLN A 268 -4.63 8.08 7.87
CA GLN A 268 -4.05 9.26 7.24
C GLN A 268 -3.31 8.87 5.97
N GLU A 269 -3.37 9.72 4.94
CA GLU A 269 -2.44 9.63 3.81
C GLU A 269 -1.00 9.88 4.32
N ASN A 270 -0.04 9.12 3.82
CA ASN A 270 1.36 9.24 4.18
C ASN A 270 1.99 10.48 3.52
N MET A 271 1.58 11.67 4.00
CA MET A 271 2.19 12.97 3.68
C MET A 271 3.19 13.39 4.77
N LEU A 272 3.93 12.45 5.35
CA LEU A 272 4.75 12.68 6.55
C LEU A 272 6.16 13.23 6.27
N TRP A 273 6.45 13.65 5.04
CA TRP A 273 7.67 14.39 4.71
C TRP A 273 7.37 15.90 4.63
N SER A 274 8.27 16.71 5.23
CA SER A 274 8.14 18.11 5.66
C SER A 274 7.05 19.02 5.02
N ARG A 275 6.51 19.95 5.84
CA ARG A 275 5.48 20.98 5.55
C ARG A 275 5.65 21.79 4.24
N SER A 276 6.76 21.68 3.52
CA SER A 276 7.04 22.40 2.27
C SER A 276 6.27 21.86 1.05
N GLN A 277 5.80 20.60 1.05
CA GLN A 277 5.04 20.03 -0.07
C GLN A 277 3.51 20.21 0.03
N GLN A 278 2.97 20.60 1.19
CA GLN A 278 1.53 20.80 1.40
C GLN A 278 0.93 21.98 0.61
N LYS A 279 1.75 22.81 -0.07
CA LYS A 279 1.28 23.97 -0.84
C LYS A 279 0.86 23.69 -2.28
N LEU A 280 0.89 22.43 -2.74
CA LEU A 280 0.52 22.08 -4.11
C LEU A 280 -0.78 21.26 -4.14
N GLY A 281 -1.91 21.93 -3.92
CA GLY A 281 -3.17 21.61 -4.62
C GLY A 281 -3.96 20.36 -4.25
N PHE A 282 -4.08 19.98 -2.97
CA PHE A 282 -4.97 18.87 -2.57
C PHE A 282 -5.98 19.24 -1.47
N SER A 283 -7.18 18.69 -1.61
CA SER A 283 -8.38 18.99 -0.82
C SER A 283 -8.29 18.38 0.58
N LEU A 284 -8.21 19.24 1.60
CA LEU A 284 -8.68 18.89 2.94
C LEU A 284 -10.21 18.77 2.86
N GLY A 285 -10.75 17.56 3.00
CA GLY A 285 -12.19 17.32 3.04
C GLY A 285 -12.91 18.37 3.89
N ARG A 286 -13.71 19.22 3.26
CA ARG A 286 -14.50 20.24 3.96
C ARG A 286 -15.62 19.55 4.73
N ARG A 287 -15.73 19.90 6.02
CA ARG A 287 -16.87 19.58 6.89
C ARG A 287 -18.18 19.98 6.21
N SER A 288 -19.07 19.02 5.92
CA SER A 288 -20.49 19.33 5.75
C SER A 288 -21.12 19.49 7.14
N ASN A 289 -21.26 20.73 7.58
CA ASN A 289 -22.26 21.04 8.60
C ASN A 289 -23.62 21.08 7.89
N SER A 290 -24.40 19.99 7.96
CA SER A 290 -25.84 20.07 7.77
C SER A 290 -26.51 19.85 9.12
N LYS A 291 -26.91 20.96 9.75
CA LYS A 291 -28.08 20.96 10.62
C LYS A 291 -29.30 20.80 9.71
N PHE A 292 -30.03 19.71 9.84
CA PHE A 292 -31.48 19.63 10.09
C PHE A 292 -31.79 18.17 10.43
#